data_AF-A0A7C2RP88-F1
#
_entry.id   AF-A0A7C2RP88-F1
#
_cell.length_a   1.000
_cell.length_b   1.000
_cell.length_c   1.000
_cell.angle_alpha   90.00
_cell.angle_beta   90.00
_cell.angle_gamma   90.00
#
_symmetry.space_group_name_H-M   'P 1'
#
loop_
_entity.id
_entity.type
_entity.pdbx_description
1 polymer ?
#
loop_
_entity_poly.entity_id
_entity_poly.type
_entity_poly.pdbx_seq_one_letter_code
_entity_poly.pdbx_strand_id
1 'polypeptide(L)'
;MCPSHVRLTAERIIAWLNLEPLPIEGGYFRQTYRADEMVDAAALPERYAHPKSQGSAIYFLLRDDHFSALHRLLTDEIYHFYLGDPVEM
;
A
#
# COMPACT_ATOMS: atom_id res chain seq x y z
N MET A 1 -16.35 -33.48 -12.94
CA MET A 1 -15.69 -32.26 -13.47
C MET A 1 -15.40 -31.36 -12.28
N CYS A 2 -14.13 -31.17 -11.92
CA CYS A 2 -13.77 -30.19 -10.89
C CYS A 2 -14.07 -28.78 -11.44
N PRO A 3 -14.70 -27.87 -10.67
CA PRO A 3 -14.87 -26.50 -11.12
C PRO A 3 -13.49 -25.93 -11.44
N SER A 4 -13.37 -25.25 -12.59
CA SER A 4 -12.16 -24.51 -12.93
C SER A 4 -11.83 -23.58 -11.77
N HIS A 5 -10.69 -23.80 -11.11
CA HIS A 5 -10.17 -22.85 -10.15
C HIS A 5 -10.04 -21.51 -10.87
N VAL A 6 -10.83 -20.55 -10.45
CA VAL A 6 -10.78 -19.19 -10.95
C VAL A 6 -9.38 -18.66 -10.62
N ARG A 7 -8.46 -18.64 -11.59
CA ARG A 7 -7.14 -18.04 -11.39
C ARG A 7 -7.33 -16.54 -11.11
N LEU A 8 -6.86 -16.11 -9.94
CA LEU A 8 -6.69 -14.70 -9.61
C LEU A 8 -5.50 -14.19 -10.43
N THR A 9 -5.74 -13.22 -11.31
CA THR A 9 -4.68 -12.50 -12.05
C THR A 9 -4.51 -11.11 -11.45
N ALA A 10 -3.37 -10.45 -11.73
CA ALA A 10 -3.12 -9.09 -11.28
C ALA A 10 -4.24 -8.13 -11.72
N GLU A 11 -4.68 -8.21 -12.97
CA GLU A 11 -5.75 -7.36 -13.54
C GLU A 11 -7.06 -7.54 -12.80
N ARG A 12 -7.39 -8.79 -12.42
CA ARG A 12 -8.59 -9.09 -11.65
C ARG A 12 -8.51 -8.54 -10.23
N ILE A 13 -7.35 -8.61 -9.59
CA ILE A 13 -7.14 -8.05 -8.25
C ILE A 13 -7.24 -6.52 -8.30
N ILE A 14 -6.59 -5.89 -9.27
CA ILE A 14 -6.66 -4.45 -9.52
C ILE A 14 -8.12 -4.02 -9.69
N ALA A 15 -8.87 -4.70 -10.56
CA ALA A 15 -10.28 -4.39 -10.80
C ALA A 15 -11.16 -4.66 -9.55
N TRP A 16 -10.94 -5.76 -8.85
CA TRP A 16 -11.78 -6.14 -7.71
C TRP A 16 -11.56 -5.23 -6.49
N LEU A 17 -10.31 -4.85 -6.24
CA LEU A 17 -9.95 -3.96 -5.14
C LEU A 17 -10.03 -2.47 -5.52
N ASN A 18 -10.36 -2.14 -6.78
CA ASN A 18 -10.27 -0.80 -7.36
C ASN A 18 -8.92 -0.13 -7.10
N LEU A 19 -7.82 -0.83 -7.39
CA LEU A 19 -6.49 -0.25 -7.26
C LEU A 19 -6.22 0.74 -8.38
N GLU A 20 -5.55 1.83 -8.05
CA GLU A 20 -5.14 2.86 -8.99
C GLU A 20 -3.61 2.84 -9.12
N PRO A 21 -3.04 3.25 -10.27
CA PRO A 21 -1.60 3.39 -10.39
C PRO A 21 -1.04 4.33 -9.32
N LEU A 22 0.01 3.91 -8.61
CA LEU A 22 0.69 4.76 -7.63
C LEU A 22 1.58 5.77 -8.37
N PRO A 23 1.29 7.09 -8.28
CA PRO A 23 2.08 8.07 -9.00
C PRO A 23 3.52 8.09 -8.49
N ILE A 24 4.48 8.32 -9.40
CA ILE A 24 5.91 8.48 -9.13
C ILE A 24 6.59 7.16 -8.72
N GLU A 25 6.11 6.50 -7.67
CA GLU A 25 6.74 5.33 -7.09
C GLU A 25 6.50 4.06 -7.93
N GLY A 26 5.35 3.92 -8.60
CA GLY A 26 5.02 2.75 -9.41
C GLY A 26 4.29 1.65 -8.63
N GLY A 27 3.74 0.68 -9.38
CA GLY A 27 2.78 -0.29 -8.84
C GLY A 27 1.36 0.27 -8.78
N TYR A 28 0.47 -0.47 -8.12
CA TYR A 28 -0.94 -0.13 -7.95
C TYR A 28 -1.28 -0.11 -6.47
N PHE A 29 -2.09 0.86 -6.05
CA PHE A 29 -2.46 1.01 -4.65
C PHE A 29 -3.91 1.43 -4.45
N ARG A 30 -4.40 1.24 -3.23
CA ARG A 30 -5.61 1.89 -2.73
C ARG A 30 -5.52 2.05 -1.22
N GLN A 31 -5.76 3.24 -0.71
CA GLN A 31 -5.93 3.44 0.73
C GLN A 31 -7.29 2.89 1.18
N THR A 32 -7.26 1.90 2.07
CA THR A 32 -8.45 1.23 2.60
C THR A 32 -8.78 1.67 4.02
N TYR A 33 -7.81 2.25 4.72
CA TYR A 33 -7.98 2.76 6.07
C TYR A 33 -7.18 4.05 6.29
N ARG A 34 -7.77 4.96 7.05
CA ARG A 34 -7.12 6.12 7.66
C ARG A 34 -7.83 6.37 8.98
N ALA A 35 -7.06 6.51 10.06
CA ALA A 35 -7.64 6.83 11.36
C ALA A 35 -8.25 8.23 11.34
N ASP A 36 -9.44 8.37 11.93
CA ASP A 36 -10.11 9.67 12.09
C ASP A 36 -9.41 10.52 13.15
N GLU A 37 -8.78 9.85 14.13
CA GLU A 37 -8.02 10.52 15.17
C GLU A 37 -6.67 11.05 14.65
N MET A 38 -6.35 12.24 15.16
CA MET A 38 -5.10 12.94 14.88
C MET A 38 -4.24 12.99 16.14
N VAL A 39 -2.93 12.91 15.95
CA VAL A 39 -1.91 13.21 16.95
C VAL A 39 -1.41 14.62 16.68
N ASP A 40 -1.56 15.50 17.67
CA ASP A 40 -1.10 16.88 17.57
C ASP A 40 0.41 16.96 17.36
N ALA A 41 0.85 17.96 16.59
CA ALA A 41 2.28 18.18 16.31
C ALA A 41 3.11 18.31 17.60
N ALA A 42 2.56 18.92 18.65
CA ALA A 42 3.23 19.09 19.93
C ALA A 42 3.47 17.77 20.69
N ALA A 43 2.73 16.71 20.36
CA ALA A 43 2.89 15.37 20.93
C ALA A 43 3.74 14.44 20.06
N LEU A 44 4.20 14.92 18.89
CA LEU A 44 5.03 14.15 17.95
C LEU A 44 6.52 14.52 18.11
N PRO A 45 7.43 13.60 17.77
CA PRO A 45 8.86 13.91 17.69
C PRO A 45 9.17 15.03 16.69
N GLU A 46 10.27 15.76 16.90
CA GLU A 46 10.66 16.95 16.12
C GLU A 46 10.77 16.73 14.59
N ARG A 47 10.95 15.47 14.16
CA ARG A 47 10.95 15.11 12.73
C ARG A 47 9.62 15.39 12.02
N TYR A 48 8.53 15.64 12.73
CA TYR A 48 7.22 15.95 12.15
C TYR A 48 6.90 17.44 12.28
N ALA A 49 6.65 18.11 11.15
CA ALA A 49 6.31 19.53 11.12
C ALA A 49 4.81 19.84 11.35
N HIS A 50 3.95 18.82 11.26
CA HIS A 50 2.49 18.97 11.27
C HIS A 50 1.83 17.81 12.03
N PRO A 51 0.58 17.97 12.52
CA PRO A 51 -0.20 16.87 13.07
C PRO A 51 -0.30 15.69 12.11
N LYS A 52 -0.41 14.48 12.65
CA LYS A 52 -0.47 13.23 11.86
C LYS A 52 -1.70 12.42 12.24
N SER A 53 -2.32 11.77 11.27
CA SER A 53 -3.29 10.70 11.57
C SER A 53 -2.60 9.57 12.32
N GLN A 54 -3.30 8.91 13.24
CA GLN A 54 -2.74 7.79 14.02
C GLN A 54 -2.27 6.62 13.15
N GLY A 55 -2.81 6.46 11.94
CA GLY A 55 -2.33 5.46 11.01
C GLY A 55 -3.15 5.41 9.71
N SER A 56 -2.59 4.75 8.71
CA SER A 56 -3.29 4.40 7.47
C SER A 56 -2.86 3.02 7.01
N ALA A 57 -3.69 2.38 6.20
CA ALA A 57 -3.34 1.15 5.51
C ALA A 57 -3.73 1.26 4.04
N ILE A 58 -2.89 0.66 3.20
CA ILE A 58 -3.12 0.53 1.77
C ILE A 58 -3.09 -0.94 1.37
N TYR A 59 -3.81 -1.28 0.31
CA TYR A 59 -3.37 -2.39 -0.54
C TYR A 59 -2.33 -1.85 -1.52
N PHE A 60 -1.30 -2.64 -1.75
CA PHE A 60 -0.27 -2.40 -2.75
C PHE A 60 -0.07 -3.68 -3.57
N LEU A 61 0.03 -3.52 -4.89
CA LEU A 61 0.28 -4.61 -5.84
C LEU A 61 1.37 -4.18 -6.81
N LEU A 62 2.41 -5.01 -6.90
CA LEU A 62 3.49 -4.86 -7.87
C LEU A 62 3.36 -5.92 -8.97
N ARG A 63 3.59 -5.51 -10.21
CA ARG A 63 3.67 -6.39 -11.39
C ARG A 63 5.11 -6.47 -11.85
N ASP A 64 5.43 -7.50 -12.63
CA ASP A 64 6.77 -7.76 -13.18
C ASP A 64 7.27 -6.66 -14.13
N ASP A 65 6.37 -5.84 -14.68
CA ASP A 65 6.66 -4.67 -15.50
C ASP A 65 6.78 -3.35 -14.72
N HIS A 66 6.72 -3.38 -13.38
CA HIS A 66 6.82 -2.21 -12.50
C HIS A 66 7.90 -2.42 -11.43
N PHE A 67 8.40 -1.31 -10.88
CA PHE A 67 9.19 -1.29 -9.66
C PHE A 67 8.65 -0.20 -8.73
N SER A 68 8.94 -0.31 -7.43
CA SER A 68 8.72 0.78 -6.47
C SER A 68 9.97 1.65 -6.42
N ALA A 69 9.87 2.91 -6.83
CA ALA A 69 11.00 3.83 -6.82
C ALA A 69 11.45 4.15 -5.39
N LEU A 70 12.77 4.31 -5.21
CA LEU A 70 13.36 4.58 -3.91
C LEU A 70 12.79 5.88 -3.32
N HIS A 71 12.24 5.77 -2.12
CA HIS A 71 11.71 6.90 -1.35
C HIS A 71 11.94 6.69 0.14
N ARG A 72 11.64 7.70 0.95
CA ARG A 72 11.84 7.66 2.41
C ARG A 72 10.67 8.30 3.14
N LEU A 73 10.13 7.58 4.11
CA LEU A 73 9.09 8.06 5.02
C LEU A 73 9.69 8.50 6.36
N LEU A 74 8.96 9.36 7.07
CA LEU A 74 9.29 9.79 8.44
C LEU A 74 8.73 8.84 9.51
N THR A 75 7.85 7.93 9.10
CA THR A 75 7.16 6.94 9.93
C THR A 75 7.52 5.56 9.41
N ASP A 76 7.70 4.62 10.33
CA ASP A 76 7.90 3.21 9.97
C ASP A 76 6.73 2.70 9.12
N GLU A 77 7.06 1.90 8.12
CA GLU A 77 6.09 1.24 7.25
C GLU A 77 6.19 -0.27 7.44
N ILE A 78 5.03 -0.92 7.54
CA ILE A 78 4.93 -2.36 7.79
C ILE A 78 4.25 -3.00 6.60
N TYR A 79 4.91 -3.99 6.02
CA TYR A 79 4.39 -4.78 4.91
C TYR A 79 3.79 -6.09 5.41
N HIS A 80 2.63 -6.44 4.88
CA HIS A 80 1.98 -7.72 5.15
C HIS A 80 1.74 -8.44 3.84
N PHE A 81 2.39 -9.60 3.66
CA PHE A 81 2.28 -10.39 2.44
C PHE A 81 0.93 -11.11 2.38
N TYR A 82 0.23 -10.99 1.25
CA TYR A 82 -1.08 -11.63 1.06
C TYR A 82 -1.11 -12.66 -0.08
N LEU A 83 -0.45 -12.38 -1.21
CA LEU A 83 -0.52 -13.21 -2.41
C LEU A 83 0.59 -12.87 -3.40
N GLY A 84 0.96 -13.83 -4.25
CA GLY A 84 1.87 -13.64 -5.38
C GLY A 84 3.28 -14.14 -5.09
N ASP A 85 4.23 -13.63 -5.85
CA ASP A 85 5.65 -13.85 -5.59
C ASP A 85 6.14 -12.91 -4.48
N PRO A 86 7.21 -13.25 -3.74
CA PRO A 86 7.80 -12.35 -2.76
C PRO A 86 8.29 -11.07 -3.43
N VAL A 87 8.12 -9.93 -2.74
CA VAL A 87 8.70 -8.65 -3.16
C VAL A 87 10.15 -8.58 -2.65
N GLU A 88 11.08 -8.23 -3.53
CA GLU A 88 12.44 -7.84 -3.15
C GLU A 88 12.43 -6.37 -2.74
N MET A 89 12.91 -6.11 -1.51
CA MET A 89 12.90 -4.80 -0.86
C MET A 89 14.23 -4.08 -1.01
#